data_AF-A0A1W1I4E4-F1
#
_entry.id   AF-A0A1W1I4E4-F1
#
_cell.length_a   1.000
_cell.length_b   1.000
_cell.length_c   1.000
_cell.angle_alpha   90.00
_cell.angle_beta   90.00
_cell.angle_gamma   90.00
#
_symmetry.space_group_name_H-M   'P 1'
#
loop_
_entity.id
_entity.type
_entity.pdbx_description
1 polymer ?
#
loop_
_entity_poly.entity_id
_entity_poly.type
_entity_poly.pdbx_seq_one_letter_code
_entity_poly.pdbx_strand_id
1 'polypeptide(L)'
;MRERRWETTTPLSFGQVLAVGDRLATLGLKPAVAAKDVICYVEDWKVEAPEDLDGLDAWATEDVTLVHVRSGWRGDFFLLAGAYHTVYQRHQNLGTYCSISHPWRNREPLVHHESRNMLWLGFRHAHSFVRVRLQTREVISPGETRGDDRREQWLEERRTAFLEAITSLEVPVETAIDKQQVVLHPVDPHVPFFCSWPDAFGPCQFEYNTTDAYEFLVPASRLAATFAPEPAGVRAYLTGFSEEALGEFAAIEPQAGLAYRCSVHCPLDDLPEIRSVIEPEGRLYATLCEFQTQDLIPEQDDASAIVGVMGTGAGFHLEVRLNRAPLPEEQMAGWLERLVGYPVVYAPLPAFI
;
A
#
# COMPACT_ATOMS: atom_id res chain seq x y z
N MET A 1 -3.96 -6.59 1.59
CA MET A 1 -5.04 -5.61 1.74
C MET A 1 -6.33 -6.17 1.15
N ARG A 2 -6.77 -7.31 1.70
CA ARG A 2 -7.94 -8.13 1.26
C ARG A 2 -9.22 -7.58 1.83
N GLU A 3 -9.37 -6.26 1.84
CA GLU A 3 -10.25 -5.63 2.80
C GLU A 3 -11.24 -4.68 2.15
N ARG A 4 -12.48 -4.85 2.58
CA ARG A 4 -13.54 -3.86 2.45
C ARG A 4 -13.38 -2.87 3.59
N ARG A 5 -13.62 -1.59 3.32
CA ARG A 5 -13.24 -0.51 4.23
C ARG A 5 -14.36 0.50 4.39
N TRP A 6 -14.65 0.85 5.63
CA TRP A 6 -15.55 1.92 6.01
C TRP A 6 -14.82 2.89 6.92
N GLU A 7 -15.15 4.16 6.83
CA GLU A 7 -14.49 5.22 7.60
C GLU A 7 -15.53 6.17 8.20
N THR A 8 -15.25 6.71 9.39
CA THR A 8 -16.08 7.75 10.00
C THR A 8 -16.07 9.03 9.18
N THR A 9 -17.25 9.62 8.99
CA THR A 9 -17.45 10.79 8.12
C THR A 9 -16.94 12.11 8.71
N THR A 10 -16.75 12.16 10.04
CA THR A 10 -16.30 13.35 10.77
C THR A 10 -15.08 13.04 11.60
N PRO A 11 -14.13 13.98 11.73
CA PRO A 11 -13.01 13.82 12.66
C PRO A 11 -13.50 13.65 14.10
N LEU A 12 -12.82 12.79 14.83
CA LEU A 12 -13.01 12.49 16.24
C LEU A 12 -11.87 13.09 17.06
N SER A 13 -12.16 13.44 18.31
CA SER A 13 -11.12 13.65 19.30
C SER A 13 -10.54 12.32 19.75
N PHE A 14 -9.33 12.34 20.29
CA PHE A 14 -8.71 11.11 20.79
C PHE A 14 -9.49 10.49 21.96
N GLY A 15 -10.11 11.32 22.82
CA GLY A 15 -11.01 10.83 23.88
C GLY A 15 -12.24 10.09 23.33
N GLN A 16 -12.76 10.49 22.16
CA GLN A 16 -13.84 9.75 21.48
C GLN A 16 -13.35 8.42 20.93
N VAL A 17 -12.12 8.34 20.41
CA VAL A 17 -11.50 7.08 19.98
C VAL A 17 -11.39 6.10 21.15
N LEU A 18 -10.91 6.55 22.31
CA LEU A 18 -10.83 5.73 23.51
C LEU A 18 -12.22 5.24 23.97
N ALA A 19 -13.24 6.10 23.90
CA ALA A 19 -14.61 5.71 24.21
C ALA A 19 -15.17 4.64 23.26
N VAL A 20 -14.72 4.61 22.00
CA VAL A 20 -15.03 3.48 21.08
C VAL A 20 -14.33 2.22 21.54
N GLY A 21 -13.08 2.31 22.02
CA GLY A 21 -12.40 1.19 22.69
C GLY A 21 -13.26 0.62 23.82
N ASP A 22 -13.68 1.46 24.77
CA ASP A 22 -14.54 1.02 25.88
C ASP A 22 -15.84 0.37 25.38
N ARG A 23 -16.47 0.94 24.36
CA ARG A 23 -17.67 0.39 23.72
C ARG A 23 -17.40 -1.02 23.17
N LEU A 24 -16.33 -1.22 22.41
CA LEU A 24 -15.97 -2.54 21.85
C LEU A 24 -15.74 -3.55 22.98
N ALA A 25 -15.12 -3.14 24.09
CA ALA A 25 -14.94 -3.99 25.27
C ALA A 25 -16.28 -4.38 25.92
N THR A 26 -17.27 -3.48 25.99
CA THR A 26 -18.62 -3.83 26.49
C THR A 26 -19.36 -4.84 25.61
N LEU A 27 -18.99 -4.93 24.33
CA LEU A 27 -19.49 -5.96 23.41
C LEU A 27 -18.75 -7.30 23.54
N GLY A 28 -17.81 -7.42 24.48
CA GLY A 28 -17.02 -8.63 24.71
C GLY A 28 -15.76 -8.75 23.85
N LEU A 29 -15.42 -7.72 23.06
CA LEU A 29 -14.19 -7.68 22.27
C LEU A 29 -12.98 -7.27 23.11
N LYS A 30 -11.79 -7.32 22.50
CA LYS A 30 -10.50 -7.06 23.16
C LYS A 30 -9.74 -5.88 22.52
N PRO A 31 -10.25 -4.65 22.63
CA PRO A 31 -9.58 -3.48 22.10
C PRO A 31 -8.29 -3.17 22.88
N ALA A 32 -7.38 -2.45 22.24
CA ALA A 32 -6.23 -1.83 22.89
C ALA A 32 -6.72 -0.78 23.89
N VAL A 33 -6.10 -0.78 25.07
CA VAL A 33 -6.32 0.23 26.11
C VAL A 33 -5.23 1.28 26.04
N ALA A 34 -5.44 2.46 26.64
CA ALA A 34 -4.53 3.60 26.56
C ALA A 34 -3.05 3.25 26.77
N ALA A 35 -2.72 2.56 27.87
CA ALA A 35 -1.32 2.20 28.18
C ALA A 35 -0.79 0.96 27.42
N LYS A 36 -1.58 0.37 26.52
CA LYS A 36 -1.15 -0.81 25.75
C LYS A 36 -0.24 -0.34 24.61
N ASP A 37 0.89 -1.00 24.49
CA ASP A 37 1.80 -0.82 23.36
C ASP A 37 1.13 -1.28 22.05
N VAL A 38 1.21 -0.42 21.04
CA VAL A 38 0.68 -0.63 19.69
C VAL A 38 1.74 -0.28 18.65
N ILE A 39 1.59 -0.84 17.46
CA ILE A 39 2.38 -0.43 16.30
C ILE A 39 1.59 0.65 15.56
N CYS A 40 2.18 1.83 15.48
CA CYS A 40 1.67 2.99 14.77
C CYS A 40 2.43 3.14 13.44
N TYR A 41 1.74 2.95 12.32
CA TYR A 41 2.31 3.12 10.98
C TYR A 41 2.21 4.57 10.55
N VAL A 42 3.34 5.25 10.41
CA VAL A 42 3.45 6.60 9.85
C VAL A 42 3.68 6.50 8.35
N GLU A 43 2.90 7.25 7.57
CA GLU A 43 2.99 7.33 6.12
C GLU A 43 2.86 8.79 5.64
N ASP A 44 3.50 9.07 4.50
CA ASP A 44 3.46 10.38 3.84
C ASP A 44 3.81 11.57 4.76
N TRP A 45 4.63 11.33 5.80
CA TRP A 45 5.09 12.40 6.70
C TRP A 45 6.10 13.26 5.97
N LYS A 46 5.69 14.44 5.53
CA LYS A 46 6.54 15.34 4.76
C LYS A 46 7.58 16.00 5.67
N VAL A 47 8.81 16.04 5.17
CA VAL A 47 9.96 16.63 5.87
C VAL A 47 10.75 17.53 4.93
N GLU A 48 11.57 18.41 5.50
CA GLU A 48 12.45 19.31 4.74
C GLU A 48 13.85 18.71 4.61
N ALA A 49 14.27 17.89 5.58
CA ALA A 49 15.56 17.22 5.57
C ALA A 49 15.48 15.79 6.17
N PRO A 50 16.43 14.89 5.84
CA PRO A 50 16.48 13.55 6.43
C PRO A 50 16.54 13.54 7.97
N GLU A 51 17.21 14.53 8.57
CA GLU A 51 17.38 14.65 10.02
C GLU A 51 16.06 14.96 10.75
N ASP A 52 15.01 15.39 10.03
CA ASP A 52 13.70 15.62 10.64
C ASP A 52 13.10 14.34 11.24
N LEU A 53 13.61 13.15 10.87
CA LEU A 53 13.28 11.87 11.51
C LEU A 53 13.48 11.92 13.03
N ASP A 54 14.45 12.70 13.54
CA ASP A 54 14.75 12.89 14.96
C ASP A 54 13.52 13.38 15.75
N GLY A 55 12.51 13.95 15.07
CA GLY A 55 11.21 14.29 15.67
C GLY A 55 10.48 13.08 16.29
N LEU A 56 10.82 11.86 15.90
CA LEU A 56 10.29 10.61 16.44
C LEU A 56 11.22 9.89 17.42
N ASP A 57 12.35 10.49 17.83
CA ASP A 57 13.36 9.86 18.71
C ASP A 57 12.84 9.44 20.10
N ALA A 58 11.68 9.99 20.52
CA ALA A 58 11.02 9.59 21.74
C ALA A 58 10.49 8.14 21.70
N TRP A 59 10.35 7.55 20.50
CA TRP A 59 9.80 6.21 20.30
C TRP A 59 10.75 5.31 19.50
N ALA A 60 10.58 3.99 19.67
CA ALA A 60 11.30 3.04 18.84
C ALA A 60 10.69 2.98 17.44
N THR A 61 11.52 3.16 16.41
CA THR A 61 11.09 3.12 15.01
C THR A 61 11.64 1.89 14.27
N GLU A 62 10.86 1.37 13.32
CA GLU A 62 11.22 0.25 12.45
C GLU A 62 10.86 0.56 10.99
N ASP A 63 11.48 -0.16 10.05
CA ASP A 63 11.24 -0.04 8.60
C ASP A 63 11.34 1.40 8.05
N VAL A 64 12.18 2.23 8.68
CA VAL A 64 12.36 3.63 8.33
C VAL A 64 12.79 3.78 6.89
N THR A 65 11.98 4.49 6.12
CA THR A 65 12.16 4.69 4.70
C THR A 65 11.96 6.15 4.34
N LEU A 66 13.02 6.80 3.86
CA LEU A 66 12.90 8.11 3.23
C LEU A 66 12.35 7.94 1.82
N VAL A 67 11.39 8.78 1.44
CA VAL A 67 10.73 8.75 0.14
C VAL A 67 10.99 10.06 -0.58
N HIS A 68 11.64 9.99 -1.74
CA HIS A 68 11.70 11.12 -2.65
C HIS A 68 10.43 11.16 -3.51
N VAL A 69 9.62 12.20 -3.33
CA VAL A 69 8.33 12.38 -4.00
C VAL A 69 8.46 13.40 -5.12
N ARG A 70 8.08 13.01 -6.34
CA ARG A 70 8.08 13.88 -7.52
C ARG A 70 6.68 13.96 -8.08
N SER A 71 6.06 15.11 -7.90
CA SER A 71 4.77 15.43 -8.49
C SER A 71 4.98 16.04 -9.87
N GLY A 72 4.38 15.42 -10.89
CA GLY A 72 4.35 15.97 -12.24
C GLY A 72 5.64 15.81 -13.04
N TRP A 73 6.40 14.74 -12.79
CA TRP A 73 7.68 14.46 -13.43
C TRP A 73 7.54 14.09 -14.92
N ARG A 74 8.50 14.51 -15.74
CA ARG A 74 8.50 14.35 -17.22
C ARG A 74 9.84 13.88 -17.80
N GLY A 75 10.73 13.34 -16.95
CA GLY A 75 12.08 12.94 -17.36
C GLY A 75 12.14 11.57 -18.02
N ASP A 76 13.37 11.07 -18.19
CA ASP A 76 13.64 9.69 -18.65
C ASP A 76 13.80 8.76 -17.45
N PHE A 77 13.00 7.68 -17.42
CA PHE A 77 12.95 6.78 -16.27
C PHE A 77 14.22 5.93 -16.17
N PHE A 78 14.84 5.60 -17.30
CA PHE A 78 16.11 4.87 -17.34
C PHE A 78 17.22 5.69 -16.67
N LEU A 79 17.32 6.98 -17.02
CA LEU A 79 18.34 7.87 -16.44
C LEU A 79 18.11 8.07 -14.94
N LEU A 80 16.84 8.27 -14.53
CA LEU A 80 16.50 8.41 -13.12
C LEU A 80 16.86 7.15 -12.33
N ALA A 81 16.36 5.98 -12.76
CA ALA A 81 16.62 4.72 -12.07
C ALA A 81 18.11 4.37 -12.06
N GLY A 82 18.84 4.64 -13.14
CA GLY A 82 20.29 4.45 -13.22
C GLY A 82 21.08 5.32 -12.23
N ALA A 83 20.65 6.57 -12.02
CA ALA A 83 21.25 7.45 -11.02
C ALA A 83 21.03 6.92 -9.59
N TYR A 84 19.81 6.49 -9.26
CA TYR A 84 19.52 5.84 -7.97
C TYR A 84 20.33 4.57 -7.78
N HIS A 85 20.40 3.72 -8.80
CA HIS A 85 21.20 2.51 -8.77
C HIS A 85 22.68 2.80 -8.52
N THR A 86 23.23 3.86 -9.11
CA THR A 86 24.64 4.26 -8.92
C THR A 86 24.95 4.68 -7.48
N VAL A 87 24.04 5.41 -6.82
CA VAL A 87 24.17 5.73 -5.39
C VAL A 87 24.00 4.46 -4.55
N TYR A 88 22.97 3.67 -4.85
CA TYR A 88 22.69 2.40 -4.19
C TYR A 88 23.91 1.46 -4.18
N GLN A 89 24.58 1.26 -5.32
CA GLN A 89 25.74 0.37 -5.40
C GLN A 89 26.90 0.75 -4.47
N ARG A 90 27.04 2.04 -4.16
CA ARG A 90 28.09 2.56 -3.28
C ARG A 90 27.77 2.37 -1.80
N HIS A 91 26.48 2.34 -1.46
CA HIS A 91 25.98 2.35 -0.08
C HIS A 91 25.20 1.09 0.31
N GLN A 92 25.09 0.10 -0.58
CA GLN A 92 24.33 -1.11 -0.30
C GLN A 92 24.92 -1.91 0.87
N ASN A 93 24.03 -2.37 1.73
CA ASN A 93 24.32 -3.28 2.83
C ASN A 93 23.14 -4.22 3.07
N LEU A 94 23.32 -5.24 3.92
CA LEU A 94 22.22 -6.01 4.47
C LEU A 94 21.21 -5.05 5.13
N GLY A 95 19.93 -5.18 4.78
CA GLY A 95 18.86 -4.31 5.27
C GLY A 95 18.59 -3.06 4.45
N THR A 96 19.48 -2.69 3.52
CA THR A 96 19.21 -1.56 2.60
C THR A 96 18.31 -1.96 1.43
N TYR A 97 17.41 -1.07 1.04
CA TYR A 97 16.50 -1.28 -0.07
C TYR A 97 16.22 0.03 -0.80
N CYS A 98 16.46 0.04 -2.11
CA CYS A 98 16.12 1.16 -2.98
C CYS A 98 15.08 0.72 -4.00
N SER A 99 13.99 1.47 -4.17
CA SER A 99 13.06 1.21 -5.28
C SER A 99 12.48 2.49 -5.83
N ILE A 100 12.22 2.54 -7.13
CA ILE A 100 11.64 3.68 -7.81
C ILE A 100 10.33 3.21 -8.45
N SER A 101 9.25 3.90 -8.11
CA SER A 101 7.92 3.63 -8.65
C SER A 101 7.54 4.62 -9.73
N HIS A 102 6.92 4.14 -10.80
CA HIS A 102 6.42 4.96 -11.90
C HIS A 102 5.06 4.43 -12.37
N PRO A 103 4.11 5.30 -12.73
CA PRO A 103 2.84 4.86 -13.32
C PRO A 103 3.05 4.36 -14.75
N TRP A 104 2.20 3.46 -15.22
CA TRP A 104 2.16 3.05 -16.63
C TRP A 104 0.70 2.88 -17.07
N ARG A 105 0.46 2.74 -18.37
CA ARG A 105 -0.90 2.57 -18.89
C ARG A 105 -1.09 1.36 -19.75
N ASN A 106 -2.26 0.75 -19.57
CA ASN A 106 -2.81 -0.14 -20.57
C ASN A 106 -3.03 0.64 -21.87
N ARG A 107 -2.66 0.04 -22.99
CA ARG A 107 -2.89 0.57 -24.33
C ARG A 107 -4.39 0.72 -24.64
N GLU A 108 -5.19 -0.27 -24.26
CA GLU A 108 -6.63 -0.27 -24.46
C GLU A 108 -7.37 0.00 -23.13
N PRO A 109 -8.48 0.75 -23.16
CA PRO A 109 -9.31 0.96 -21.98
C PRO A 109 -10.00 -0.35 -21.58
N LEU A 110 -9.99 -0.63 -20.28
CA LEU A 110 -10.63 -1.79 -19.67
C LEU A 110 -11.90 -1.36 -18.91
N VAL A 111 -12.87 -2.27 -18.76
CA VAL A 111 -14.14 -1.95 -18.10
C VAL A 111 -14.01 -2.00 -16.59
N HIS A 112 -13.33 -3.02 -16.05
CA HIS A 112 -13.27 -3.31 -14.62
C HIS A 112 -11.92 -2.93 -13.98
N HIS A 113 -10.92 -2.63 -14.82
CA HIS A 113 -9.59 -2.18 -14.41
C HIS A 113 -9.39 -0.70 -14.74
N GLU A 114 -8.57 -0.02 -13.92
CA GLU A 114 -8.14 1.33 -14.25
C GLU A 114 -7.11 1.29 -15.38
N SER A 115 -7.03 2.37 -16.15
CA SER A 115 -6.02 2.51 -17.19
C SER A 115 -4.64 2.79 -16.62
N ARG A 116 -4.57 3.51 -15.48
CA ARG A 116 -3.33 3.82 -14.75
C ARG A 116 -2.99 2.70 -13.77
N ASN A 117 -1.83 2.11 -13.97
CA ASN A 117 -1.24 1.07 -13.14
C ASN A 117 0.10 1.55 -12.59
N MET A 118 0.74 0.74 -11.73
CA MET A 118 2.02 1.09 -11.13
C MET A 118 3.09 0.03 -11.40
N LEU A 119 4.31 0.50 -11.60
CA LEU A 119 5.53 -0.26 -11.77
C LEU A 119 6.49 0.16 -10.66
N TRP A 120 7.24 -0.78 -10.09
CA TRP A 120 8.42 -0.53 -9.29
C TRP A 120 9.60 -1.26 -9.90
N LEU A 121 10.72 -0.55 -10.01
CA LEU A 121 12.04 -1.13 -10.20
C LEU A 121 12.79 -0.98 -8.89
N GLY A 122 13.34 -2.05 -8.33
CA GLY A 122 14.12 -1.94 -7.11
C GLY A 122 15.33 -2.85 -7.03
N PHE A 123 16.17 -2.49 -6.09
CA PHE A 123 17.52 -2.96 -5.87
C PHE A 123 17.66 -3.35 -4.41
N ARG A 124 18.12 -4.59 -4.19
CA ARG A 124 18.42 -5.18 -2.88
C ARG A 124 19.79 -5.82 -2.96
N HIS A 125 20.38 -6.06 -1.78
CA HIS A 125 21.76 -6.56 -1.69
C HIS A 125 22.01 -7.83 -2.53
N ALA A 126 21.01 -8.71 -2.63
CA ALA A 126 21.13 -10.00 -3.31
C ALA A 126 20.43 -10.09 -4.69
N HIS A 127 19.57 -9.14 -5.04
CA HIS A 127 18.77 -9.20 -6.26
C HIS A 127 18.21 -7.83 -6.65
N SER A 128 17.90 -7.70 -7.92
CA SER A 128 16.97 -6.68 -8.44
C SER A 128 15.60 -7.30 -8.64
N PHE A 129 14.58 -6.44 -8.63
CA PHE A 129 13.21 -6.87 -8.91
C PHE A 129 12.47 -5.85 -9.76
N VAL A 130 11.51 -6.38 -10.53
CA VAL A 130 10.47 -5.58 -11.15
C VAL A 130 9.13 -6.02 -10.58
N ARG A 131 8.34 -5.06 -10.12
CA ARG A 131 6.99 -5.29 -9.59
C ARG A 131 5.99 -4.51 -10.40
N VAL A 132 4.95 -5.19 -10.85
CA VAL A 132 3.83 -4.57 -11.56
C VAL A 132 2.58 -4.76 -10.72
N ARG A 133 1.84 -3.67 -10.52
CA ARG A 133 0.56 -3.69 -9.83
C ARG A 133 -0.51 -3.12 -10.74
N LEU A 134 -1.55 -3.92 -10.95
CA LEU A 134 -2.78 -3.51 -11.61
C LEU A 134 -3.73 -2.88 -10.61
N GLN A 135 -4.47 -1.87 -11.08
CA GLN A 135 -5.50 -1.21 -10.30
C GLN A 135 -6.89 -1.61 -10.82
N THR A 136 -7.82 -1.85 -9.89
CA THR A 136 -9.22 -2.16 -10.20
C THR A 136 -10.13 -1.03 -9.78
N ARG A 137 -11.27 -0.92 -10.45
CA ARG A 137 -12.35 0.02 -10.10
C ARG A 137 -13.16 -0.41 -8.89
N GLU A 138 -13.16 -1.71 -8.63
CA GLU A 138 -13.92 -2.34 -7.55
C GLU A 138 -13.01 -3.35 -6.83
N VAL A 139 -13.29 -3.57 -5.53
CA VAL A 139 -12.67 -4.63 -4.73
C VAL A 139 -13.76 -5.60 -4.29
N ILE A 140 -13.65 -6.86 -4.73
CA ILE A 140 -14.49 -8.00 -4.34
C ILE A 140 -13.56 -9.03 -3.73
N SER A 141 -13.70 -9.18 -2.42
CA SER A 141 -12.88 -10.08 -1.63
C SER A 141 -13.09 -11.56 -2.02
N PRO A 142 -12.10 -12.44 -1.77
CA PRO A 142 -12.26 -13.86 -2.01
C PRO A 142 -13.49 -14.43 -1.30
N GLY A 143 -14.27 -15.25 -2.01
CA GLY A 143 -15.47 -15.88 -1.49
C GLY A 143 -16.77 -15.07 -1.65
N GLU A 144 -16.70 -13.81 -2.08
CA GLU A 144 -17.91 -13.05 -2.43
C GLU A 144 -18.40 -13.38 -3.85
N THR A 145 -19.72 -13.49 -4.02
CA THR A 145 -20.39 -13.88 -5.28
C THR A 145 -20.94 -12.70 -6.09
N ARG A 146 -20.91 -11.48 -5.54
CA ARG A 146 -21.50 -10.27 -6.16
C ARG A 146 -20.85 -9.81 -7.48
N GLY A 147 -19.72 -10.42 -7.85
CA GLY A 147 -19.04 -10.18 -9.13
C GLY A 147 -19.09 -11.37 -10.09
N ASP A 148 -19.81 -12.45 -9.75
CA ASP A 148 -19.75 -13.70 -10.51
C ASP A 148 -20.25 -13.55 -11.94
N ASP A 149 -21.23 -12.67 -12.17
CA ASP A 149 -21.75 -12.32 -13.50
C ASP A 149 -20.72 -11.65 -14.41
N ARG A 150 -19.74 -10.96 -13.83
CA ARG A 150 -18.66 -10.22 -14.53
C ARG A 150 -17.30 -10.91 -14.46
N ARG A 151 -17.20 -12.05 -13.77
CA ARG A 151 -15.93 -12.71 -13.42
C ARG A 151 -15.10 -13.12 -14.62
N GLU A 152 -15.72 -13.70 -15.64
CA GLU A 152 -15.01 -14.12 -16.84
C GLU A 152 -14.35 -12.94 -17.57
N GLN A 153 -15.12 -11.87 -17.82
CA GLN A 153 -14.59 -10.66 -18.45
C GLN A 153 -13.47 -10.05 -17.61
N TRP A 154 -13.67 -9.96 -16.31
CA TRP A 154 -12.69 -9.36 -15.41
C TRP A 154 -11.37 -10.16 -15.38
N LEU A 155 -11.43 -11.50 -15.35
CA LEU A 155 -10.25 -12.36 -15.43
C LEU A 155 -9.50 -12.16 -16.74
N GLU A 156 -10.22 -12.04 -17.85
CA GLU A 156 -9.61 -11.83 -19.17
C GLU A 156 -8.97 -10.44 -19.29
N GLU A 157 -9.62 -9.39 -18.81
CA GLU A 157 -9.04 -8.03 -18.75
C GLU A 157 -7.76 -8.02 -17.91
N ARG A 158 -7.79 -8.67 -16.74
CA ARG A 158 -6.63 -8.78 -15.86
C ARG A 158 -5.48 -9.53 -16.54
N ARG A 159 -5.77 -10.68 -17.14
CA ARG A 159 -4.79 -11.48 -17.87
C ARG A 159 -4.16 -10.65 -18.98
N THR A 160 -4.98 -9.93 -19.74
CA THR A 160 -4.54 -9.06 -20.83
C THR A 160 -3.62 -7.95 -20.33
N ALA A 161 -3.99 -7.26 -19.25
CA ALA A 161 -3.16 -6.20 -18.66
C ALA A 161 -1.82 -6.73 -18.15
N PHE A 162 -1.80 -7.90 -17.50
CA PHE A 162 -0.54 -8.53 -17.09
C PHE A 162 0.30 -8.99 -18.29
N LEU A 163 -0.31 -9.58 -19.31
CA LEU A 163 0.40 -10.00 -20.51
C LEU A 163 1.05 -8.80 -21.23
N GLU A 164 0.39 -7.65 -21.26
CA GLU A 164 0.96 -6.42 -21.81
C GLU A 164 2.19 -5.94 -21.02
N ALA A 165 2.10 -5.95 -19.69
CA ALA A 165 3.24 -5.61 -18.84
C ALA A 165 4.39 -6.62 -18.98
N ILE A 166 4.10 -7.92 -18.97
CA ILE A 166 5.06 -9.01 -19.14
C ILE A 166 5.79 -8.89 -20.47
N THR A 167 5.05 -8.64 -21.55
CA THR A 167 5.62 -8.48 -22.89
C THR A 167 6.51 -7.24 -22.97
N SER A 168 6.07 -6.12 -22.40
CA SER A 168 6.85 -4.88 -22.40
C SER A 168 8.13 -4.97 -21.56
N LEU A 169 8.06 -5.72 -20.46
CA LEU A 169 9.19 -5.99 -19.57
C LEU A 169 10.10 -7.12 -20.06
N GLU A 170 9.70 -7.85 -21.10
CA GLU A 170 10.41 -9.03 -21.63
C GLU A 170 10.74 -10.08 -20.55
N VAL A 171 9.90 -10.19 -19.50
CA VAL A 171 10.12 -11.15 -18.41
C VAL A 171 9.56 -12.52 -18.77
N PRO A 172 10.25 -13.62 -18.42
CA PRO A 172 9.84 -14.98 -18.78
C PRO A 172 8.76 -15.47 -17.80
N VAL A 173 7.56 -14.91 -17.93
CA VAL A 173 6.37 -15.24 -17.13
C VAL A 173 5.24 -15.68 -18.05
N GLU A 174 4.70 -16.86 -17.77
CA GLU A 174 3.51 -17.37 -18.43
C GLU A 174 2.25 -16.96 -17.67
N THR A 175 1.14 -16.82 -18.39
CA THR A 175 -0.16 -16.48 -17.81
C THR A 175 -1.26 -17.42 -18.32
N ALA A 176 -2.13 -17.84 -17.41
CA ALA A 176 -3.29 -18.66 -17.69
C ALA A 176 -4.49 -18.23 -16.84
N ILE A 177 -5.68 -18.68 -17.24
CA ILE A 177 -6.86 -18.68 -16.36
C ILE A 177 -7.06 -20.13 -15.92
N ASP A 178 -6.92 -20.40 -14.62
CA ASP A 178 -7.21 -21.71 -14.03
C ASP A 178 -8.16 -21.54 -12.84
N LYS A 179 -9.14 -22.43 -12.71
CA LYS A 179 -10.14 -22.46 -11.62
C LYS A 179 -10.71 -21.07 -11.26
N GLN A 180 -11.07 -20.27 -12.26
CA GLN A 180 -11.62 -18.91 -12.08
C GLN A 180 -10.63 -17.90 -11.46
N GLN A 181 -9.33 -18.06 -11.74
CA GLN A 181 -8.26 -17.21 -11.23
C GLN A 181 -7.24 -16.94 -12.34
N VAL A 182 -6.64 -15.74 -12.34
CA VAL A 182 -5.48 -15.46 -13.20
C VAL A 182 -4.25 -15.99 -12.52
N VAL A 183 -3.58 -16.93 -13.15
CA VAL A 183 -2.37 -17.54 -12.64
C VAL A 183 -1.18 -17.02 -13.44
N LEU A 184 -0.11 -16.67 -12.73
CA LEU A 184 1.16 -16.23 -13.31
C LEU A 184 2.26 -17.16 -12.79
N HIS A 185 3.10 -17.65 -13.69
CA HIS A 185 4.20 -18.55 -13.35
C HIS A 185 5.48 -18.15 -14.09
N PRO A 186 6.64 -18.11 -13.43
CA PRO A 186 7.90 -17.95 -14.12
C PRO A 186 8.18 -19.22 -14.96
N VAL A 187 8.77 -19.04 -16.14
CA VAL A 187 9.20 -20.18 -17.00
C VAL A 187 10.24 -21.04 -16.29
N ASP A 188 11.14 -20.40 -15.51
CA ASP A 188 12.02 -21.09 -14.58
C ASP A 188 11.39 -21.12 -13.16
N PRO A 189 10.95 -22.29 -12.67
CA PRO A 189 10.33 -22.41 -11.36
C PRO A 189 11.28 -22.17 -10.19
N HIS A 190 12.59 -22.09 -10.42
CA HIS A 190 13.58 -21.76 -9.39
C HIS A 190 13.73 -20.27 -9.15
N VAL A 191 13.23 -19.42 -10.05
CA VAL A 191 13.25 -17.98 -9.87
C VAL A 191 12.22 -17.58 -8.80
N PRO A 192 12.62 -16.83 -7.76
CA PRO A 192 11.68 -16.32 -6.78
C PRO A 192 10.65 -15.41 -7.47
N PHE A 193 9.40 -15.84 -7.44
CA PHE A 193 8.28 -15.13 -8.04
C PHE A 193 7.16 -14.99 -7.03
N PHE A 194 6.64 -13.78 -6.88
CA PHE A 194 5.50 -13.50 -6.02
C PHE A 194 4.36 -13.00 -6.88
N CYS A 195 3.20 -13.65 -6.79
CA CYS A 195 1.95 -13.14 -7.32
C CYS A 195 0.94 -13.08 -6.18
N SER A 196 0.38 -11.90 -5.94
CA SER A 196 -0.67 -11.72 -4.95
C SER A 196 -2.00 -11.51 -5.64
N TRP A 197 -3.05 -12.10 -5.07
CA TRP A 197 -4.45 -11.94 -5.50
C TRP A 197 -4.82 -12.52 -6.87
N PRO A 198 -4.43 -13.75 -7.21
CA PRO A 198 -4.90 -14.37 -8.44
C PRO A 198 -6.44 -14.55 -8.46
N ASP A 199 -7.06 -14.57 -7.27
CA ASP A 199 -8.41 -15.10 -7.01
C ASP A 199 -9.49 -14.09 -6.62
N ALA A 200 -9.14 -12.81 -6.44
CA ALA A 200 -10.07 -11.78 -5.98
C ALA A 200 -10.08 -10.54 -6.86
N PHE A 201 -11.25 -9.88 -6.95
CA PHE A 201 -11.35 -8.59 -7.60
C PHE A 201 -10.69 -7.56 -6.70
N GLY A 202 -9.62 -6.95 -7.17
CA GLY A 202 -8.82 -6.05 -6.36
C GLY A 202 -7.46 -5.80 -6.98
N PRO A 203 -6.64 -4.93 -6.37
CA PRO A 203 -5.29 -4.71 -6.83
C PRO A 203 -4.49 -6.01 -6.78
N CYS A 204 -3.97 -6.41 -7.93
CA CYS A 204 -3.16 -7.61 -8.08
C CYS A 204 -1.77 -7.18 -8.51
N GLN A 205 -0.75 -7.84 -7.99
CA GLN A 205 0.63 -7.56 -8.36
C GLN A 205 1.42 -8.83 -8.52
N PHE A 206 2.38 -8.78 -9.44
CA PHE A 206 3.48 -9.71 -9.47
C PHE A 206 4.80 -8.99 -9.16
N GLU A 207 5.76 -9.75 -8.65
CA GLU A 207 7.16 -9.36 -8.52
C GLU A 207 8.02 -10.47 -9.11
N TYR A 208 8.90 -10.09 -10.03
CA TYR A 208 9.86 -10.97 -10.67
C TYR A 208 11.27 -10.52 -10.29
N ASN A 209 12.10 -11.47 -9.88
CA ASN A 209 13.43 -11.21 -9.32
C ASN A 209 14.54 -11.71 -10.25
N THR A 210 15.68 -11.05 -10.21
CA THR A 210 16.91 -11.49 -10.89
C THR A 210 18.15 -11.12 -10.08
N THR A 211 19.24 -11.84 -10.30
CA THR A 211 20.55 -11.53 -9.71
C THR A 211 21.33 -10.48 -10.50
N ASP A 212 20.95 -10.21 -11.75
CA ASP A 212 21.57 -9.14 -12.55
C ASP A 212 20.99 -7.77 -12.18
N ALA A 213 21.83 -6.92 -11.60
CA ALA A 213 21.43 -5.61 -11.12
C ALA A 213 20.87 -4.69 -12.23
N TYR A 214 21.24 -4.92 -13.49
CA TYR A 214 20.93 -4.03 -14.62
C TYR A 214 19.79 -4.54 -15.52
N GLU A 215 19.41 -5.81 -15.41
CA GLU A 215 18.49 -6.50 -16.33
C GLU A 215 17.19 -5.72 -16.58
N PHE A 216 16.61 -5.15 -15.52
CA PHE A 216 15.32 -4.46 -15.60
C PHE A 216 15.39 -2.97 -15.93
N LEU A 217 16.57 -2.33 -16.00
CA LEU A 217 16.66 -0.88 -16.23
C LEU A 217 16.00 -0.47 -17.56
N VAL A 218 16.33 -1.17 -18.65
CA VAL A 218 15.78 -0.88 -19.98
C VAL A 218 14.32 -1.34 -20.12
N PRO A 219 13.93 -2.57 -19.74
CA PRO A 219 12.54 -2.97 -19.86
C PRO A 219 11.59 -2.14 -19.00
N ALA A 220 11.98 -1.79 -17.76
CA ALA A 220 11.16 -0.95 -16.90
C ALA A 220 10.95 0.45 -17.49
N SER A 221 11.95 1.04 -18.15
CA SER A 221 11.80 2.34 -18.80
C SER A 221 10.85 2.30 -20.00
N ARG A 222 10.83 1.18 -20.76
CA ARG A 222 9.85 0.98 -21.84
C ARG A 222 8.42 0.93 -21.30
N LEU A 223 8.18 0.20 -20.21
CA LEU A 223 6.86 0.16 -19.59
C LEU A 223 6.45 1.53 -19.02
N ALA A 224 7.37 2.23 -18.34
CA ALA A 224 7.15 3.58 -17.83
C ALA A 224 6.79 4.59 -18.94
N ALA A 225 7.41 4.47 -20.12
CA ALA A 225 7.18 5.35 -21.26
C ALA A 225 5.73 5.29 -21.79
N THR A 226 4.97 4.24 -21.50
CA THR A 226 3.55 4.14 -21.88
C THR A 226 2.66 5.18 -21.19
N PHE A 227 3.16 5.84 -20.13
CA PHE A 227 2.45 6.91 -19.44
C PHE A 227 2.56 8.29 -20.12
N ALA A 228 3.52 8.46 -21.05
CA ALA A 228 3.68 9.69 -21.79
C ALA A 228 2.43 9.99 -22.63
N PRO A 229 2.07 11.28 -22.85
CA PRO A 229 2.80 12.49 -22.48
C PRO A 229 2.38 13.10 -21.12
N GLU A 230 1.62 12.38 -20.29
CA GLU A 230 1.18 12.95 -19.00
C GLU A 230 2.32 13.03 -18.00
N PRO A 231 2.29 14.04 -17.12
CA PRO A 231 3.28 14.16 -16.07
C PRO A 231 3.03 13.10 -14.99
N ALA A 232 4.07 12.36 -14.62
CA ALA A 232 3.99 11.20 -13.73
C ALA A 232 4.20 11.57 -12.25
N GLY A 233 3.54 10.84 -11.35
CA GLY A 233 3.89 10.79 -9.94
C GLY A 233 4.97 9.74 -9.71
N VAL A 234 6.21 10.15 -9.45
CA VAL A 234 7.35 9.23 -9.26
C VAL A 234 7.80 9.28 -7.82
N ARG A 235 7.98 8.11 -7.21
CA ARG A 235 8.40 7.98 -5.81
C ARG A 235 9.61 7.06 -5.73
N ALA A 236 10.67 7.47 -5.04
CA ALA A 236 11.80 6.59 -4.75
C ALA A 236 11.86 6.32 -3.25
N TYR A 237 11.91 5.05 -2.87
CA TYR A 237 11.89 4.56 -1.50
C TYR A 237 13.30 4.13 -1.12
N LEU A 238 13.82 4.72 -0.04
CA LEU A 238 15.19 4.57 0.44
C LEU A 238 15.14 4.06 1.88
N THR A 239 15.18 2.74 2.05
CA THR A 239 15.08 2.08 3.36
C THR A 239 16.46 1.70 3.87
N GLY A 240 16.73 2.00 5.14
CA GLY A 240 17.92 1.51 5.86
C GLY A 240 19.25 2.15 5.47
N PHE A 241 19.25 3.27 4.74
CA PHE A 241 20.47 4.01 4.38
C PHE A 241 20.92 4.96 5.50
N SER A 242 22.23 5.19 5.61
CA SER A 242 22.79 6.21 6.50
C SER A 242 22.48 7.62 6.00
N GLU A 243 22.57 8.62 6.89
CA GLU A 243 22.43 10.05 6.52
C GLU A 243 23.37 10.46 5.38
N GLU A 244 24.63 10.00 5.40
CA GLU A 244 25.59 10.25 4.32
C GLU A 244 25.05 9.76 2.96
N ALA A 245 24.53 8.53 2.93
CA ALA A 245 23.96 7.94 1.73
C ALA A 245 22.68 8.68 1.29
N LEU A 246 21.81 9.08 2.23
CA LEU A 246 20.60 9.85 1.95
C LEU A 246 20.94 11.23 1.34
N GLY A 247 21.99 11.89 1.82
CA GLY A 247 22.52 13.13 1.24
C GLY A 247 22.97 12.95 -0.21
N GLU A 248 23.61 11.82 -0.54
CA GLU A 248 23.96 11.49 -1.92
C GLU A 248 22.76 11.21 -2.82
N PHE A 249 21.73 10.53 -2.30
CA PHE A 249 20.49 10.32 -3.04
C PHE A 249 19.78 11.65 -3.31
N ALA A 250 19.79 12.59 -2.37
CA ALA A 250 19.18 13.91 -2.54
C ALA A 250 19.84 14.71 -3.68
N ALA A 251 21.13 14.51 -3.92
CA ALA A 251 21.87 15.15 -5.00
C ALA A 251 21.44 14.69 -6.41
N ILE A 252 20.77 13.52 -6.55
CA ILE A 252 20.27 13.04 -7.85
C ILE A 252 19.28 14.04 -8.45
N GLU A 253 18.37 14.57 -7.63
CA GLU A 253 17.35 15.52 -8.04
C GLU A 253 16.95 16.40 -6.83
N PRO A 254 17.61 17.56 -6.64
CA PRO A 254 17.44 18.40 -5.46
C PRO A 254 16.03 18.99 -5.26
N GLN A 255 15.15 18.89 -6.26
CA GLN A 255 13.79 19.43 -6.21
C GLN A 255 12.74 18.40 -5.77
N ALA A 256 13.11 17.16 -5.50
CA ALA A 256 12.16 16.17 -5.00
C ALA A 256 11.72 16.54 -3.58
N GLY A 257 10.41 16.43 -3.31
CA GLY A 257 9.92 16.52 -1.94
C GLY A 257 10.38 15.31 -1.13
N LEU A 258 10.54 15.48 0.17
CA LEU A 258 10.93 14.42 1.08
C LEU A 258 9.74 14.02 1.94
N ALA A 259 9.57 12.71 2.15
CA ALA A 259 8.61 12.20 3.11
C ALA A 259 9.12 10.92 3.77
N TYR A 260 8.84 10.73 5.05
CA TYR A 260 9.11 9.49 5.75
C TYR A 260 7.90 8.58 5.80
N ARG A 261 8.20 7.28 5.83
CA ARG A 261 7.32 6.23 6.33
C ARG A 261 8.08 5.35 7.31
N CYS A 262 7.44 4.91 8.37
CA CYS A 262 8.01 4.01 9.36
C CYS A 262 6.91 3.37 10.22
N SER A 263 7.29 2.36 10.99
CA SER A 263 6.51 1.85 12.11
C SER A 263 7.06 2.45 13.39
N VAL A 264 6.19 2.93 14.28
CA VAL A 264 6.52 3.49 15.59
C VAL A 264 5.89 2.59 16.66
N HIS A 265 6.69 2.10 17.60
CA HIS A 265 6.18 1.35 18.76
C HIS A 265 5.90 2.33 19.89
N CYS A 266 4.64 2.44 20.28
CA CYS A 266 4.21 3.40 21.30
C CYS A 266 3.00 2.90 22.08
N PRO A 267 2.81 3.36 23.32
CA PRO A 267 1.50 3.37 23.97
C PRO A 267 0.40 3.96 23.07
N LEU A 268 -0.82 3.44 23.16
CA LEU A 268 -1.95 3.97 22.40
C LEU A 268 -2.21 5.45 22.72
N ASP A 269 -1.98 5.90 23.95
CA ASP A 269 -2.17 7.29 24.37
C ASP A 269 -1.11 8.27 23.85
N ASP A 270 -0.04 7.79 23.22
CA ASP A 270 0.97 8.63 22.56
C ASP A 270 0.57 9.01 21.12
N LEU A 271 -0.46 8.40 20.54
CA LEU A 271 -0.91 8.71 19.18
C LEU A 271 -1.18 10.21 18.92
N PRO A 272 -1.75 11.00 19.85
CA PRO A 272 -1.88 12.45 19.70
C PRO A 272 -0.55 13.18 19.56
N GLU A 273 0.48 12.75 20.30
CA GLU A 273 1.81 13.37 20.26
C GLU A 273 2.50 13.04 18.94
N ILE A 274 2.49 11.77 18.53
CA ILE A 274 3.01 11.34 17.21
C ILE A 274 2.29 12.09 16.08
N ARG A 275 0.95 12.23 16.16
CA ARG A 275 0.16 13.00 15.18
C ARG A 275 0.65 14.44 15.08
N SER A 276 0.96 15.08 16.21
CA SER A 276 1.45 16.46 16.25
C SER A 276 2.85 16.60 15.67
N VAL A 277 3.70 15.57 15.77
CA VAL A 277 5.03 15.55 15.11
C VAL A 277 4.89 15.51 13.58
N ILE A 278 3.95 14.71 13.07
CA ILE A 278 3.80 14.48 11.62
C ILE A 278 2.85 15.48 10.93
N GLU A 279 2.37 16.51 11.63
CA GLU A 279 1.57 17.60 11.07
C GLU A 279 2.45 18.59 10.28
N PRO A 280 1.91 19.29 9.27
CA PRO A 280 0.53 19.24 8.78
C PRO A 280 0.28 18.14 7.74
N GLU A 281 1.34 17.58 7.17
CA GLU A 281 1.31 16.58 6.11
C GLU A 281 1.90 15.27 6.62
N GLY A 282 1.03 14.31 6.90
CA GLY A 282 1.38 13.00 7.44
C GLY A 282 0.12 12.26 7.83
N ARG A 283 0.23 10.93 7.85
CA ARG A 283 -0.84 10.05 8.31
C ARG A 283 -0.26 9.02 9.25
N LEU A 284 -1.03 8.69 10.28
CA LEU A 284 -0.74 7.54 11.11
C LEU A 284 -1.90 6.55 11.10
N TYR A 285 -1.58 5.27 11.29
CA TYR A 285 -2.55 4.20 11.48
C TYR A 285 -2.13 3.29 12.61
N ALA A 286 -3.05 2.99 13.53
CA ALA A 286 -2.85 1.97 14.55
C ALA A 286 -4.08 1.08 14.68
N THR A 287 -3.88 -0.19 14.98
CA THR A 287 -4.99 -1.12 15.23
C THR A 287 -5.55 -0.90 16.64
N LEU A 288 -6.85 -0.55 16.73
CA LEU A 288 -7.56 -0.48 18.01
C LEU A 288 -8.08 -1.85 18.43
N CYS A 289 -8.68 -2.62 17.52
CA CYS A 289 -9.27 -3.92 17.85
C CYS A 289 -9.29 -4.84 16.64
N GLU A 290 -9.03 -6.13 16.85
CA GLU A 290 -9.22 -7.18 15.86
C GLU A 290 -10.17 -8.23 16.43
N PHE A 291 -11.08 -8.76 15.59
CA PHE A 291 -12.08 -9.74 16.02
C PHE A 291 -12.65 -10.54 14.84
N GLN A 292 -13.34 -11.65 15.14
CA GLN A 292 -14.15 -12.37 14.16
C GLN A 292 -15.59 -11.90 14.28
N THR A 293 -16.26 -11.66 13.15
CA THR A 293 -17.62 -11.09 13.18
C THR A 293 -18.63 -12.04 13.81
N GLN A 294 -18.37 -13.36 13.80
CA GLN A 294 -19.20 -14.33 14.51
C GLN A 294 -19.27 -14.11 16.03
N ASP A 295 -18.29 -13.41 16.63
CA ASP A 295 -18.33 -13.04 18.05
C ASP A 295 -19.52 -12.10 18.35
N LEU A 296 -20.00 -11.35 17.34
CA LEU A 296 -21.09 -10.38 17.48
C LEU A 296 -22.36 -10.77 16.71
N ILE A 297 -22.21 -11.48 15.60
CA ILE A 297 -23.31 -11.93 14.71
C ILE A 297 -23.13 -13.43 14.38
N PRO A 298 -23.37 -14.32 15.36
CA PRO A 298 -23.01 -15.74 15.26
C PRO A 298 -23.77 -16.54 14.19
N GLU A 299 -24.89 -16.02 13.71
CA GLU A 299 -25.72 -16.67 12.69
C GLU A 299 -25.34 -16.31 11.24
N GLN A 300 -24.33 -15.46 11.06
CA GLN A 300 -23.92 -14.94 9.76
C GLN A 300 -22.57 -15.51 9.32
N ASP A 301 -22.21 -15.23 8.06
CA ASP A 301 -20.90 -15.58 7.54
C ASP A 301 -19.79 -14.91 8.36
N ASP A 302 -18.71 -15.64 8.61
CA ASP A 302 -17.60 -15.12 9.39
C ASP A 302 -16.70 -14.22 8.57
N ALA A 303 -16.31 -13.08 9.12
CA ALA A 303 -15.28 -12.22 8.57
C ALA A 303 -14.28 -11.85 9.67
N SER A 304 -13.02 -11.73 9.28
CA SER A 304 -12.03 -11.10 10.14
C SER A 304 -12.14 -9.59 9.98
N ALA A 305 -12.31 -8.89 11.09
CA ALA A 305 -12.54 -7.46 11.14
C ALA A 305 -11.47 -6.77 11.99
N ILE A 306 -11.08 -5.58 11.55
CA ILE A 306 -10.14 -4.69 12.23
C ILE A 306 -10.81 -3.34 12.39
N VAL A 307 -10.86 -2.81 13.61
CA VAL A 307 -11.11 -1.40 13.88
C VAL A 307 -9.76 -0.73 14.06
N GLY A 308 -9.42 0.21 13.18
CA GLY A 308 -8.20 0.99 13.22
C GLY A 308 -8.47 2.46 13.50
N VAL A 309 -7.44 3.13 14.03
CA VAL A 309 -7.39 4.58 14.27
C VAL A 309 -6.52 5.18 13.18
N MET A 310 -7.08 6.08 12.39
CA MET A 310 -6.35 6.91 11.43
C MET A 310 -6.13 8.29 12.06
N GLY A 311 -4.91 8.80 12.06
CA GLY A 311 -4.60 10.18 12.46
C GLY A 311 -4.12 10.99 11.27
N THR A 312 -4.64 12.20 11.12
CA THR A 312 -4.22 13.16 10.09
C THR A 312 -4.19 14.58 10.69
N GLY A 313 -3.73 15.58 9.94
CA GLY A 313 -3.83 16.98 10.35
C GLY A 313 -5.27 17.47 10.60
N ALA A 314 -6.29 16.78 10.08
CA ALA A 314 -7.70 17.11 10.34
C ALA A 314 -8.24 16.54 11.67
N GLY A 315 -7.50 15.65 12.33
CA GLY A 315 -7.92 14.94 13.53
C GLY A 315 -7.82 13.42 13.38
N PHE A 316 -8.56 12.70 14.22
CA PHE A 316 -8.62 11.23 14.15
C PHE A 316 -9.87 10.75 13.41
N HIS A 317 -9.77 9.61 12.75
CA HIS A 317 -10.90 8.90 12.16
C HIS A 317 -10.83 7.44 12.60
N LEU A 318 -11.98 6.78 12.65
CA LEU A 318 -12.04 5.33 12.79
C LEU A 318 -12.27 4.71 11.44
N GLU A 319 -11.56 3.61 11.22
CA GLU A 319 -11.66 2.81 10.02
C GLU A 319 -12.00 1.37 10.41
N VAL A 320 -12.98 0.78 9.73
CA VAL A 320 -13.28 -0.65 9.88
C VAL A 320 -12.93 -1.38 8.60
N ARG A 321 -12.00 -2.32 8.69
CA ARG A 321 -11.57 -3.19 7.59
C ARG A 321 -12.11 -4.60 7.80
N LEU A 322 -12.70 -5.20 6.78
CA LEU A 322 -13.18 -6.57 6.81
C LEU A 322 -12.66 -7.37 5.63
N ASN A 323 -12.24 -8.60 5.86
CA ASN A 323 -11.75 -9.46 4.78
C ASN A 323 -12.84 -9.88 3.77
N ARG A 324 -14.12 -9.80 4.16
CA ARG A 324 -15.33 -9.95 3.34
C ARG A 324 -16.52 -9.33 4.08
N ALA A 325 -17.65 -9.13 3.41
CA ALA A 325 -18.85 -8.70 4.10
C ALA A 325 -19.59 -9.89 4.76
N PRO A 326 -19.84 -9.86 6.08
CA PRO A 326 -20.66 -10.86 6.77
C PRO A 326 -22.18 -10.60 6.60
N LEU A 327 -22.57 -9.44 6.05
CA LEU A 327 -23.95 -9.02 5.86
C LEU A 327 -24.15 -8.48 4.43
N PRO A 328 -25.40 -8.40 3.94
CA PRO A 328 -25.73 -7.67 2.72
C PRO A 328 -25.24 -6.21 2.74
N GLU A 329 -24.88 -5.68 1.57
CA GLU A 329 -24.25 -4.36 1.39
C GLU A 329 -25.00 -3.24 2.10
N GLU A 330 -26.33 -3.23 1.92
CA GLU A 330 -27.24 -2.22 2.44
C GLU A 330 -27.32 -2.23 3.97
N GLN A 331 -26.87 -3.30 4.62
CA GLN A 331 -26.88 -3.46 6.07
C GLN A 331 -25.52 -3.17 6.72
N MET A 332 -24.44 -3.19 5.92
CA MET A 332 -23.06 -3.04 6.42
C MET A 332 -22.86 -1.73 7.17
N ALA A 333 -23.21 -0.59 6.56
CA ALA A 333 -22.99 0.72 7.17
C ALA A 333 -23.74 0.86 8.51
N GLY A 334 -25.00 0.43 8.57
CA GLY A 334 -25.81 0.52 9.79
C GLY A 334 -25.32 -0.43 10.90
N TRP A 335 -24.80 -1.61 10.57
CA TRP A 335 -24.18 -2.49 11.56
C TRP A 335 -22.87 -1.92 12.09
N LEU A 336 -22.01 -1.42 11.20
CA LEU A 336 -20.73 -0.82 11.57
C LEU A 336 -20.90 0.46 12.39
N GLU A 337 -21.89 1.30 12.07
CA GLU A 337 -22.24 2.46 12.90
C GLU A 337 -22.67 2.04 14.31
N ARG A 338 -23.46 0.97 14.46
CA ARG A 338 -23.79 0.43 15.79
C ARG A 338 -22.56 -0.12 16.52
N LEU A 339 -21.63 -0.71 15.80
CA LEU A 339 -20.38 -1.24 16.36
C LEU A 339 -19.53 -0.10 16.93
N VAL A 340 -19.22 0.92 16.13
CA VAL A 340 -18.29 2.00 16.53
C VAL A 340 -18.97 3.18 17.23
N GLY A 341 -20.28 3.33 17.09
CA GLY A 341 -21.06 4.43 17.68
C GLY A 341 -21.07 5.73 16.87
N TYR A 342 -20.56 5.72 15.64
CA TYR A 342 -20.44 6.88 14.76
C TYR A 342 -20.85 6.52 13.32
N PRO A 343 -21.43 7.47 12.55
CA PRO A 343 -21.74 7.24 11.15
C PRO A 343 -20.49 6.88 10.34
N VAL A 344 -20.59 5.84 9.52
CA VAL A 344 -19.52 5.41 8.62
C VAL A 344 -19.99 5.37 7.18
N VAL A 345 -19.08 5.59 6.25
CA VAL A 345 -19.32 5.46 4.80
C VAL A 345 -18.37 4.45 4.21
N TYR A 346 -18.83 3.74 3.18
CA TYR A 346 -17.95 2.87 2.41
C TYR A 346 -16.87 3.72 1.73
N ALA A 347 -15.62 3.42 2.05
CA ALA A 347 -14.47 4.19 1.62
C ALA A 347 -13.41 3.21 1.11
N PRO A 348 -13.58 2.60 -0.07
CA PRO A 348 -12.58 1.69 -0.61
C PRO A 348 -11.23 2.42 -0.71
N LEU A 349 -10.13 1.69 -0.53
CA LEU A 349 -8.81 2.30 -0.60
C LEU A 349 -8.61 2.95 -1.97
N PRO A 350 -8.13 4.21 -2.01
CA PRO A 350 -7.92 4.90 -3.27
C PRO A 350 -6.89 4.14 -4.11
N ALA A 351 -7.01 4.26 -5.44
CA ALA A 351 -5.89 3.96 -6.32
C ALA A 351 -4.66 4.77 -5.87
N PHE A 352 -3.49 4.13 -5.77
CA PHE A 352 -2.25 4.72 -5.27
C PHE A 352 -2.03 6.14 -5.85
N ILE A 353 -1.82 7.13 -4.96
CA ILE A 353 -1.50 8.52 -5.33
C ILE A 353 -0.02 8.61 -5.68
#